data_AF-A0A1I7SEU2-F1
#
_entry.id   AF-A0A1I7SEU2-F1
#
_cell.length_a   1.000
_cell.length_b   1.000
_cell.length_c   1.000
_cell.angle_alpha   90.00
_cell.angle_beta   90.00
_cell.angle_gamma   90.00
#
_symmetry.space_group_name_H-M   'P 1'
#
loop_
_entity.id
_entity.type
_entity.pdbx_description
1 polymer ?
#
loop_
_entity_poly.entity_id
_entity_poly.type
_entity_poly.pdbx_seq_one_letter_code
_entity_poly.pdbx_strand_id
1 'polypeptide(L)'
;MLVTNATVDLLYAINTLCTFCTAAFGYKAVFMLIDNPYWPKTVWWTYAGLCTNLFFMFLSVGMLPLQFIYRYGVMRTKAFTRKQMFGFFCVALGFATMHGFASPWTFTPPSAEWEPTIREALSLGEDADLPGYVVGDVREFGVMALHFIDIFVIMFLSYAVIIIMVVLSKHTITMDEVAAASPLTKAVQRQVTRIIYVQAIYPLFVICAPCLAFPILALKGAEVKFFGEWAMLSMHTPPLVNSLSVILCVPSYRRVVTHPFTAAKVRSL
;
A
#
# COMPACT_ATOMS: atom_id res chain seq x y z
N MET A 1 -1.53 4.97 16.99
CA MET A 1 -0.87 4.53 15.74
C MET A 1 -1.42 3.20 15.24
N LEU A 2 -1.40 2.11 16.04
CA LEU A 2 -1.96 0.81 15.60
C LEU A 2 -3.43 0.92 15.14
N VAL A 3 -4.27 1.59 15.94
CA VAL A 3 -5.69 1.84 15.57
C VAL A 3 -5.77 2.64 14.27
N THR A 4 -5.06 3.77 14.17
CA THR A 4 -5.04 4.60 12.96
C THR A 4 -4.64 3.80 11.71
N ASN A 5 -3.59 2.98 11.82
CA ASN A 5 -3.16 2.13 10.72
C ASN A 5 -4.22 1.09 10.35
N ALA A 6 -4.78 0.39 11.34
CA ALA A 6 -5.85 -0.57 11.11
C ALA A 6 -7.10 0.08 10.48
N THR A 7 -7.43 1.32 10.87
CA THR A 7 -8.52 2.09 10.26
C THR A 7 -8.21 2.41 8.79
N VAL A 8 -7.02 2.91 8.47
CA VAL A 8 -6.62 3.18 7.08
C VAL A 8 -6.65 1.90 6.24
N ASP A 9 -6.05 0.83 6.74
CA ASP A 9 -5.99 -0.47 6.07
C ASP A 9 -7.40 -1.06 5.85
N LEU A 10 -8.31 -0.91 6.83
CA LEU A 10 -9.71 -1.34 6.70
C LEU A 10 -10.48 -0.50 5.67
N LEU A 11 -10.32 0.84 5.70
CA LEU A 11 -10.97 1.73 4.73
C LEU A 11 -10.47 1.43 3.32
N TYR A 12 -9.17 1.18 3.16
CA TYR A 12 -8.60 0.77 1.89
C TYR A 12 -9.18 -0.57 1.41
N ALA A 13 -9.21 -1.59 2.27
CA ALA A 13 -9.78 -2.90 1.91
C ALA A 13 -11.26 -2.82 1.53
N ILE A 14 -12.06 -2.04 2.27
CA ILE A 14 -13.48 -1.80 1.94
C ILE A 14 -13.57 -1.09 0.59
N ASN A 15 -12.76 -0.06 0.34
CA ASN A 15 -12.77 0.65 -0.92
C ASN A 15 -12.39 -0.26 -2.10
N THR A 16 -11.36 -1.10 -1.96
CA THR A 16 -10.98 -2.08 -2.98
C THR A 16 -12.10 -3.08 -3.24
N LEU A 17 -12.81 -3.57 -2.21
CA LEU A 17 -14.00 -4.42 -2.37
C LEU A 17 -15.17 -3.67 -3.03
N CYS A 18 -15.34 -2.38 -2.76
CA CYS A 18 -16.40 -1.59 -3.39
C CYS A 18 -16.08 -1.23 -4.84
N THR A 19 -14.81 -1.10 -5.21
CA THR A 19 -14.41 -0.66 -6.56
C THR A 19 -14.05 -1.82 -7.48
N PHE A 20 -13.62 -2.96 -6.92
CA PHE A 20 -12.95 -4.03 -7.66
C PHE A 20 -11.86 -3.47 -8.59
N CYS A 21 -11.11 -2.49 -8.06
CA CYS A 21 -10.08 -1.80 -8.84
C CYS A 21 -8.94 -2.76 -9.17
N THR A 22 -8.64 -2.91 -10.45
CA THR A 22 -7.51 -3.70 -10.97
C THR A 22 -6.83 -2.97 -12.12
N ALA A 23 -5.78 -3.56 -12.70
CA ALA A 23 -5.05 -2.99 -13.81
C ALA A 23 -4.69 -4.03 -14.86
N ALA A 24 -4.69 -3.62 -16.12
CA ALA A 24 -4.24 -4.42 -17.26
C ALA A 24 -3.20 -3.66 -18.10
N PHE A 25 -2.31 -4.40 -18.74
CA PHE A 25 -1.32 -3.86 -19.67
C PHE A 25 -1.79 -4.04 -21.10
N GLY A 26 -1.74 -2.96 -21.87
CA GLY A 26 -1.71 -3.04 -23.33
C GLY A 26 -0.38 -2.53 -23.88
N TYR A 27 -0.19 -2.66 -25.19
CA TYR A 27 0.93 -2.06 -25.88
C TYR A 27 1.05 -0.56 -25.59
N LYS A 28 2.06 -0.19 -24.79
CA LYS A 28 2.33 1.19 -24.34
C LYS A 28 1.09 1.88 -23.75
N ALA A 29 0.27 1.12 -23.02
CA ALA A 29 -0.88 1.62 -22.31
C ALA A 29 -1.06 0.89 -20.97
N VAL A 30 -1.55 1.61 -19.98
CA VAL A 30 -1.99 1.04 -18.70
C VAL A 30 -3.47 1.29 -18.55
N PHE A 31 -4.26 0.23 -18.42
CA PHE A 31 -5.69 0.33 -18.18
C PHE A 31 -5.96 0.17 -16.70
N MET A 32 -6.61 1.16 -16.09
CA MET A 32 -7.17 1.02 -14.74
C MET A 32 -8.63 0.65 -14.88
N LEU A 33 -9.03 -0.45 -14.23
CA LEU A 33 -10.33 -1.07 -14.40
C LEU A 33 -11.11 -0.99 -13.09
N ILE A 34 -12.40 -0.67 -13.19
CA ILE A 34 -13.38 -0.67 -12.11
C ILE A 34 -14.51 -1.60 -12.57
N ASP A 35 -14.55 -2.79 -11.99
CA ASP A 35 -15.43 -3.88 -12.44
C ASP A 35 -16.32 -4.43 -11.33
N ASN A 36 -16.88 -3.53 -10.51
CA ASN A 36 -17.91 -3.93 -9.57
C ASN A 36 -19.25 -4.14 -10.33
N PRO A 37 -19.86 -5.34 -10.27
CA PRO A 37 -21.13 -5.63 -10.98
C PRO A 37 -22.32 -4.77 -10.52
N TYR A 38 -22.23 -4.15 -9.34
CA TYR A 38 -23.26 -3.28 -8.77
C TYR A 38 -23.01 -1.79 -9.06
N TRP A 39 -21.90 -1.43 -9.69
CA TRP A 39 -21.58 -0.03 -10.02
C TRP A 39 -21.88 0.29 -11.48
N PRO A 40 -22.41 1.49 -11.78
CA PRO A 40 -22.57 1.92 -13.16
C PRO A 40 -21.21 2.02 -13.84
N LYS A 41 -21.05 1.40 -15.01
CA LYS A 41 -19.80 1.42 -15.80
C LYS A 41 -19.58 2.74 -16.55
N THR A 42 -20.05 3.86 -16.02
CA THR A 42 -19.88 5.17 -16.66
C THR A 42 -18.51 5.75 -16.33
N VAL A 43 -18.00 6.61 -17.20
CA VAL A 43 -16.69 7.26 -17.05
C VAL A 43 -16.55 7.98 -15.70
N TRP A 44 -17.61 8.65 -15.23
CA TRP A 44 -17.60 9.30 -13.92
C TRP A 44 -17.31 8.31 -12.80
N TRP A 45 -18.02 7.18 -12.76
CA TRP A 45 -17.90 6.19 -11.69
C TRP A 45 -16.56 5.47 -11.73
N THR A 46 -16.03 5.25 -12.93
CA THR A 46 -14.67 4.76 -13.10
C THR A 46 -13.64 5.72 -12.49
N TYR A 47 -13.72 7.03 -12.80
CA TYR A 47 -12.82 8.01 -12.19
C TYR A 47 -12.98 8.08 -10.69
N ALA A 48 -14.20 8.11 -10.15
CA ALA A 48 -14.38 8.16 -8.71
C ALA A 48 -13.84 6.90 -8.00
N GLY A 49 -14.05 5.72 -8.58
CA GLY A 49 -13.47 4.47 -8.11
C GLY A 49 -11.95 4.50 -8.14
N LEU A 50 -11.36 4.99 -9.23
CA LEU A 50 -9.92 5.14 -9.36
C LEU A 50 -9.36 6.15 -8.35
N CYS A 51 -9.91 7.37 -8.30
CA CYS A 51 -9.49 8.44 -7.39
C CYS A 51 -9.47 7.97 -5.94
N THR A 52 -10.56 7.34 -5.49
CA THR A 52 -10.69 6.84 -4.12
C THR A 52 -9.75 5.67 -3.86
N ASN A 53 -9.59 4.74 -4.81
CA ASN A 53 -8.68 3.61 -4.65
C ASN A 53 -7.22 4.08 -4.59
N LEU A 54 -6.79 4.98 -5.49
CA LEU A 54 -5.46 5.56 -5.45
C LEU A 54 -5.24 6.34 -4.16
N PHE A 55 -6.21 7.16 -3.72
CA PHE A 55 -6.12 7.88 -2.44
C PHE A 55 -5.84 6.92 -1.28
N PHE A 56 -6.66 5.89 -1.10
CA PHE A 56 -6.49 4.95 0.02
C PHE A 56 -5.22 4.10 -0.11
N MET A 57 -4.85 3.71 -1.34
CA MET A 57 -3.62 2.99 -1.63
C MET A 57 -2.40 3.80 -1.24
N PHE A 58 -2.29 5.05 -1.71
CA PHE A 58 -1.17 5.93 -1.37
C PHE A 58 -1.19 6.35 0.10
N LEU A 59 -2.36 6.47 0.72
CA LEU A 59 -2.46 6.70 2.16
C LEU A 59 -1.90 5.50 2.93
N SER A 60 -2.28 4.27 2.58
CA SER A 60 -1.75 3.04 3.19
C SER A 60 -0.23 2.92 3.00
N VAL A 61 0.29 3.23 1.81
CA VAL A 61 1.74 3.30 1.56
C VAL A 61 2.41 4.36 2.43
N GLY A 62 1.84 5.56 2.53
CA GLY A 62 2.35 6.65 3.38
C GLY A 62 2.28 6.33 4.89
N MET A 63 1.40 5.43 5.31
CA MET A 63 1.35 4.94 6.69
C MET A 63 2.56 4.07 7.04
N LEU A 64 3.19 3.39 6.06
CA LEU A 64 4.36 2.53 6.31
C LEU A 64 5.51 3.31 6.99
N PRO A 65 6.10 4.37 6.39
CA PRO A 65 7.16 5.13 7.07
C PRO A 65 6.68 5.75 8.39
N LEU A 66 5.42 6.18 8.47
CA LEU A 66 4.85 6.74 9.71
C LEU A 66 4.85 5.72 10.85
N GLN A 67 4.60 4.44 10.58
CA GLN A 67 4.71 3.38 11.58
C GLN A 67 6.14 3.27 12.14
N PHE A 68 7.16 3.39 11.28
CA PHE A 68 8.56 3.34 11.69
C PHE A 68 8.97 4.60 12.46
N ILE A 69 8.52 5.79 12.04
CA ILE A 69 8.72 7.04 12.78
C ILE A 69 8.12 6.94 14.18
N TYR A 70 6.88 6.45 14.29
CA TYR A 70 6.21 6.26 15.57
C TYR A 70 7.00 5.32 16.48
N ARG A 71 7.42 4.16 15.96
CA ARG A 71 8.19 3.16 16.71
C ARG A 71 9.50 3.72 17.21
N TYR A 72 10.26 4.36 16.32
CA TYR A 72 11.47 5.07 16.70
C TYR A 72 11.20 6.10 17.80
N GLY A 73 10.14 6.89 17.64
CA GLY A 73 9.67 7.85 18.64
C GLY A 73 9.49 7.27 20.03
N VAL A 74 8.85 6.10 20.14
CA VAL A 74 8.61 5.44 21.44
C VAL A 74 9.91 4.92 22.08
N MET A 75 10.93 4.61 21.29
CA MET A 75 12.23 4.13 21.80
C MET A 75 13.17 5.25 22.25
N ARG A 76 12.91 6.50 21.88
CA ARG A 76 13.71 7.65 22.30
C ARG A 76 13.42 8.01 23.77
N THR A 77 14.41 8.57 24.44
CA THR A 77 14.25 9.18 25.78
C THR A 77 13.13 10.22 25.82
N LYS A 78 12.97 10.99 24.73
CA LYS A 78 11.86 11.92 24.53
C LYS A 78 11.05 11.51 23.30
N ALA A 79 9.87 10.95 23.55
CA ALA A 79 8.96 10.54 22.50
C ALA A 79 8.44 11.74 21.68
N PHE A 80 8.06 11.47 20.43
CA PHE A 80 7.37 12.46 19.61
C PHE A 80 6.05 12.87 20.25
N THR A 81 5.77 14.17 20.23
CA THR A 81 4.50 14.71 20.71
C THR A 81 3.36 14.30 19.77
N ARG A 82 2.13 14.30 20.28
CA ARG A 82 0.92 14.05 19.46
C ARG A 82 0.82 15.01 18.28
N LYS A 83 1.21 16.28 18.46
CA LYS A 83 1.21 17.29 17.40
C LYS A 83 2.21 16.96 16.29
N GLN A 84 3.41 16.50 16.64
CA GLN A 84 4.41 16.05 15.64
C GLN A 84 3.92 14.83 14.87
N MET A 85 3.37 13.83 15.57
CA MET A 85 2.81 12.64 14.93
C MET A 85 1.64 12.97 14.01
N PHE A 86 0.77 13.89 14.42
CA PHE A 86 -0.32 14.38 13.59
C PHE A 86 0.20 15.14 12.36
N GLY A 87 1.25 15.97 12.50
CA GLY A 87 1.90 16.64 11.38
C GLY A 87 2.43 15.65 10.34
N PHE A 88 3.13 14.59 10.76
CA PHE A 88 3.61 13.55 9.84
C PHE A 88 2.45 12.81 9.16
N PHE A 89 1.34 12.56 9.87
CA PHE A 89 0.14 12.01 9.27
C PHE A 89 -0.49 12.95 8.23
N CYS A 90 -0.56 14.26 8.50
CA CYS A 90 -1.06 15.24 7.55
C CYS A 90 -0.21 15.30 6.26
N VAL A 91 1.11 15.08 6.36
CA VAL A 91 1.97 14.97 5.17
C VAL A 91 1.56 13.78 4.32
N ALA A 92 1.43 12.59 4.92
CA ALA A 92 0.98 11.38 4.21
C ALA A 92 -0.43 11.55 3.62
N LEU A 93 -1.33 12.19 4.35
CA LEU A 93 -2.70 12.47 3.91
C LEU A 93 -2.74 13.46 2.74
N GLY A 94 -2.03 14.59 2.83
CA GLY A 94 -1.99 15.59 1.77
C GLY A 94 -1.43 15.00 0.48
N PHE A 95 -0.37 14.21 0.62
CA PHE A 95 0.24 13.49 -0.48
C PHE A 95 -0.71 12.47 -1.13
N ALA A 96 -1.41 11.64 -0.34
CA ALA A 96 -2.42 10.72 -0.84
C ALA A 96 -3.58 11.43 -1.55
N THR A 97 -4.03 12.57 -1.00
CA THR A 97 -5.06 13.43 -1.61
C THR A 97 -4.62 13.93 -2.97
N MET A 98 -3.37 14.40 -3.11
CA MET A 98 -2.83 14.84 -4.38
C MET A 98 -2.88 13.73 -5.44
N HIS A 99 -2.48 12.50 -5.11
CA HIS A 99 -2.54 11.39 -6.05
C HIS A 99 -3.95 10.99 -6.47
N GLY A 100 -4.85 10.83 -5.49
CA GLY A 100 -6.23 10.48 -5.77
C GLY A 100 -6.88 11.54 -6.65
N PHE A 101 -6.69 12.81 -6.28
CA PHE A 101 -7.28 13.94 -7.01
C PHE A 101 -6.65 14.15 -8.38
N ALA A 102 -5.34 13.99 -8.56
CA ALA A 102 -4.66 14.22 -9.84
C ALA A 102 -5.01 13.19 -10.93
N SER A 103 -5.67 12.08 -10.58
CA SER A 103 -5.91 10.97 -11.50
C SER A 103 -6.76 11.33 -12.75
N PRO A 104 -7.80 12.19 -12.71
CA PRO A 104 -8.53 12.58 -13.91
C PRO A 104 -7.71 13.38 -14.93
N TRP A 105 -6.62 14.00 -14.49
CA TRP A 105 -5.67 14.69 -15.38
C TRP A 105 -4.56 13.77 -15.91
N THR A 106 -4.39 12.61 -15.28
CA THR A 106 -3.34 11.65 -15.62
C THR A 106 -3.87 10.55 -16.56
N PHE A 107 -5.10 10.11 -16.34
CA PHE A 107 -5.76 9.07 -17.12
C PHE A 107 -6.79 9.67 -18.07
N THR A 108 -6.84 9.17 -19.30
CA THR A 108 -7.81 9.55 -20.32
C THR A 108 -9.05 8.64 -20.27
N PRO A 109 -10.22 9.16 -20.67
CA PRO A 109 -11.43 8.34 -20.71
C PRO A 109 -11.39 7.31 -21.85
N PRO A 110 -12.27 6.30 -21.82
CA PRO A 110 -12.48 5.38 -22.93
C PRO A 110 -12.67 6.10 -24.27
N SER A 111 -12.09 5.55 -25.33
CA SER A 111 -12.26 6.01 -26.70
C SER A 111 -12.17 4.84 -27.68
N ALA A 112 -12.69 5.02 -28.90
CA ALA A 112 -12.62 4.03 -29.96
C ALA A 112 -11.17 3.66 -30.36
N GLU A 113 -10.21 4.55 -30.07
CA GLU A 113 -8.78 4.29 -30.28
C GLU A 113 -8.26 3.20 -29.34
N TRP A 114 -8.70 3.21 -28.08
CA TRP A 114 -8.18 2.31 -27.04
C TRP A 114 -8.94 0.99 -26.91
N GLU A 115 -10.14 0.92 -27.48
CA GLU A 115 -11.02 -0.24 -27.37
C GLU A 115 -10.38 -1.54 -27.90
N PRO A 116 -9.72 -1.59 -29.07
CA PRO A 116 -9.06 -2.80 -29.54
C PRO A 116 -7.96 -3.27 -28.57
N THR A 117 -7.16 -2.32 -28.06
CA THR A 117 -6.02 -2.62 -27.19
C THR A 117 -6.47 -3.15 -25.82
N ILE A 118 -7.53 -2.60 -25.22
CA ILE A 118 -8.04 -3.14 -23.95
C ILE A 118 -8.70 -4.50 -24.12
N ARG A 119 -9.41 -4.75 -25.24
CA ARG A 119 -10.00 -6.06 -25.53
C ARG A 119 -8.92 -7.12 -25.68
N GLU A 120 -7.84 -6.80 -26.40
CA GLU A 120 -6.67 -7.68 -26.52
C GLU A 120 -6.01 -7.92 -25.16
N ALA A 121 -5.76 -6.87 -24.38
CA ALA A 121 -5.16 -6.95 -23.05
C ALA A 121 -5.96 -7.86 -22.10
N LEU A 122 -7.29 -7.81 -22.17
CA LEU A 122 -8.21 -8.62 -21.38
C LEU A 122 -8.55 -9.97 -22.02
N SER A 123 -8.05 -10.25 -23.23
CA SER A 123 -8.40 -11.44 -24.01
C SER A 123 -9.92 -11.61 -24.19
N LEU A 124 -10.62 -10.50 -24.45
CA LEU A 124 -12.06 -10.44 -24.65
C LEU A 124 -12.42 -10.52 -26.14
N GLY A 125 -13.56 -11.15 -26.46
CA GLY A 125 -14.14 -11.13 -27.80
C GLY A 125 -14.75 -9.77 -28.18
N GLU A 126 -15.13 -9.60 -29.44
CA GLU A 126 -15.73 -8.36 -29.95
C GLU A 126 -17.07 -8.02 -29.27
N ASP A 127 -17.89 -9.04 -28.98
CA ASP A 127 -19.22 -8.87 -28.38
C ASP A 127 -19.22 -8.80 -26.84
N ALA A 128 -18.07 -8.94 -26.18
CA ALA A 128 -18.01 -8.95 -24.73
C ALA A 128 -18.14 -7.53 -24.16
N ASP A 129 -18.90 -7.39 -23.06
CA ASP A 129 -18.99 -6.12 -22.33
C ASP A 129 -17.66 -5.76 -21.68
N LEU A 130 -17.21 -4.53 -21.89
CA LEU A 130 -16.01 -4.01 -21.22
C LEU A 130 -16.31 -3.62 -19.76
N PRO A 131 -15.33 -3.75 -18.84
CA PRO A 131 -15.41 -3.13 -17.54
C PRO A 131 -15.36 -1.60 -17.66
N GLY A 132 -15.70 -0.88 -16.59
CA GLY A 132 -15.42 0.55 -16.54
C GLY A 132 -13.90 0.75 -16.56
N TYR A 133 -13.36 1.51 -17.51
CA TYR A 133 -11.91 1.70 -17.60
C TYR A 133 -11.50 3.14 -17.88
N VAL A 134 -10.26 3.47 -17.54
CA VAL A 134 -9.55 4.68 -17.98
C VAL A 134 -8.12 4.31 -18.37
N VAL A 135 -7.52 5.12 -19.23
CA VAL A 135 -6.27 4.77 -19.91
C VAL A 135 -5.13 5.69 -19.50
N GLY A 136 -4.01 5.08 -19.14
CA GLY A 136 -2.72 5.73 -19.04
C GLY A 136 -1.95 5.57 -20.31
N ASP A 137 -1.94 6.60 -21.16
CA ASP A 137 -1.13 6.61 -22.37
C ASP A 137 0.34 6.83 -22.02
N VAL A 138 1.20 5.89 -22.40
CA VAL A 138 2.66 5.96 -22.18
C VAL A 138 3.45 5.98 -23.49
N ARG A 139 2.77 6.22 -24.63
CA ARG A 139 3.42 6.34 -25.94
C ARG A 139 4.32 7.57 -26.03
N GLU A 140 3.91 8.66 -25.39
CA GLU A 140 4.63 9.92 -25.33
C GLU A 140 5.01 10.26 -23.88
N PHE A 141 6.06 11.08 -23.72
CA PHE A 141 6.45 11.59 -22.41
C PHE A 141 5.48 12.70 -21.98
N GLY A 142 4.34 12.28 -21.41
CA GLY A 142 3.27 13.17 -20.94
C GLY A 142 3.04 13.08 -19.43
N VAL A 143 1.80 13.40 -19.02
CA VAL A 143 1.38 13.41 -17.61
C VAL A 143 1.51 12.03 -16.97
N MET A 144 1.26 10.95 -17.70
CA MET A 144 1.43 9.59 -17.18
C MET A 144 2.90 9.25 -16.87
N ALA A 145 3.85 9.71 -17.69
CA ALA A 145 5.27 9.54 -17.41
C ALA A 145 5.68 10.30 -16.14
N LEU A 146 5.17 11.52 -15.95
CA LEU A 146 5.38 12.28 -14.71
C LEU A 146 4.77 11.56 -13.49
N HIS A 147 3.59 10.96 -13.64
CA HIS A 147 2.97 10.15 -12.60
C HIS A 147 3.84 8.94 -12.21
N PHE A 148 4.45 8.25 -13.17
CA PHE A 148 5.39 7.17 -12.87
C PHE A 148 6.66 7.66 -12.17
N ILE A 149 7.23 8.78 -12.61
CA ILE A 149 8.39 9.40 -11.93
C ILE A 149 8.06 9.72 -10.48
N ASP A 150 6.88 10.29 -10.25
CA ASP A 150 6.39 10.59 -8.91
C ASP A 150 6.36 9.30 -8.07
N ILE A 151 5.70 8.23 -8.55
CA ILE A 151 5.65 6.92 -7.87
C ILE A 151 7.04 6.43 -7.46
N PHE A 152 8.04 6.53 -8.35
CA PHE A 152 9.41 6.16 -8.05
C PHE A 152 10.01 7.00 -6.92
N VAL A 153 9.83 8.32 -6.96
CA VAL A 153 10.31 9.26 -5.94
C VAL A 153 9.69 8.94 -4.59
N ILE A 154 8.38 8.74 -4.52
CA ILE A 154 7.66 8.46 -3.28
C ILE A 154 8.12 7.15 -2.66
N MET A 155 8.25 6.12 -3.48
CA MET A 155 8.72 4.82 -3.04
C MET A 155 10.14 4.94 -2.51
N PHE A 156 11.04 5.60 -3.24
CA PHE A 156 12.40 5.83 -2.80
C PHE A 156 12.45 6.59 -1.46
N LEU A 157 11.74 7.72 -1.34
CA LEU A 157 11.71 8.53 -0.12
C LEU A 157 11.09 7.78 1.07
N SER A 158 9.99 7.06 0.85
CA SER A 158 9.34 6.26 1.89
C SER A 158 10.28 5.19 2.43
N TYR A 159 11.01 4.50 1.56
CA TYR A 159 11.99 3.50 1.97
C TYR A 159 13.24 4.09 2.60
N ALA A 160 13.72 5.23 2.11
CA ALA A 160 14.80 5.96 2.75
C ALA A 160 14.43 6.29 4.19
N VAL A 161 13.22 6.81 4.43
CA VAL A 161 12.71 7.07 5.78
C VAL A 161 12.65 5.80 6.61
N ILE A 162 12.09 4.70 6.08
CA ILE A 162 12.03 3.41 6.79
C ILE A 162 13.43 2.95 7.20
N ILE A 163 14.40 2.95 6.28
CA ILE A 163 15.79 2.53 6.52
C ILE A 163 16.43 3.41 7.59
N ILE A 164 16.32 4.73 7.46
CA ILE A 164 16.85 5.69 8.45
C ILE A 164 16.24 5.40 9.82
N MET A 165 14.92 5.24 9.91
CA MET A 165 14.25 4.96 11.18
C MET A 165 14.65 3.61 11.77
N VAL A 166 14.86 2.58 10.96
CA VAL A 166 15.38 1.28 11.41
C VAL A 166 16.80 1.42 11.95
N VAL A 167 17.69 2.13 11.26
CA VAL A 167 19.06 2.38 11.69
C VAL A 167 19.07 3.15 13.01
N LEU A 168 18.33 4.26 13.11
CA LEU A 168 18.22 5.05 14.32
C LEU A 168 17.63 4.25 15.50
N SER A 169 16.64 3.40 15.22
CA SER A 169 16.05 2.50 16.22
C SER A 169 17.08 1.53 16.79
N LYS A 170 17.97 0.98 15.95
CA LYS A 170 19.05 0.10 16.41
C LYS A 170 20.06 0.84 17.28
N HIS A 171 20.43 2.05 16.91
CA HIS A 171 21.42 2.84 17.66
C HIS A 171 20.88 3.40 18.98
N THR A 172 19.57 3.65 19.07
CA THR A 172 18.94 4.17 20.29
C THR A 172 18.86 3.10 21.38
N ILE A 173 18.78 1.84 20.99
CA ILE A 173 18.87 0.71 21.90
C ILE A 173 20.36 0.49 22.19
N THR A 174 20.90 1.13 23.23
CA THR A 174 22.25 0.80 23.70
C THR A 174 22.23 -0.60 24.32
N MET A 175 23.24 -1.41 24.00
CA MET A 175 23.37 -2.76 24.55
C MET A 175 23.40 -2.76 26.08
N ASP A 176 23.85 -1.65 26.69
CA ASP A 176 23.99 -1.48 28.14
C ASP A 176 22.64 -1.31 28.85
N GLU A 177 21.70 -0.54 28.28
CA GLU A 177 20.34 -0.40 28.81
C GLU A 177 19.54 -1.70 28.65
N VAL A 178 19.74 -2.39 27.52
CA VAL A 178 19.15 -3.72 27.34
C VAL A 178 19.75 -4.72 28.31
N ALA A 179 21.06 -4.69 28.58
CA ALA A 179 21.70 -5.59 29.53
C ALA A 179 21.08 -5.47 30.93
N ALA A 180 20.78 -4.25 31.37
CA ALA A 180 20.11 -3.95 32.65
C ALA A 180 18.60 -4.27 32.67
N ALA A 181 17.96 -4.44 31.52
CA ALA A 181 16.52 -4.68 31.45
C ALA A 181 16.11 -6.09 31.93
N SER A 182 14.88 -6.20 32.45
CA SER A 182 14.30 -7.48 32.88
C SER A 182 14.22 -8.50 31.74
N PRO A 183 14.28 -9.81 32.02
CA PRO A 183 14.13 -10.86 31.00
C PRO A 183 12.82 -10.73 30.19
N LEU A 184 11.73 -10.29 30.84
CA LEU A 184 10.45 -10.06 30.19
C LEU A 184 10.53 -8.89 29.19
N THR A 185 11.14 -7.77 29.60
CA THR A 185 11.34 -6.61 28.74
C THR A 185 12.20 -6.96 27.52
N LYS A 186 13.29 -7.72 27.73
CA LYS A 186 14.14 -8.24 26.65
C LYS A 186 13.36 -9.11 25.66
N ALA A 187 12.48 -9.99 26.16
CA ALA A 187 11.65 -10.84 25.32
C ALA A 187 10.66 -10.02 24.48
N VAL A 188 9.98 -9.03 25.07
CA VAL A 188 9.07 -8.12 24.37
C VAL A 188 9.81 -7.31 23.31
N GLN A 189 10.99 -6.78 23.64
CA GLN A 189 11.79 -6.01 22.70
C GLN A 189 12.23 -6.83 21.50
N ARG A 190 12.69 -8.08 21.70
CA ARG A 190 13.02 -9.00 20.59
C ARG A 190 11.80 -9.28 19.70
N GLN A 191 10.62 -9.46 20.29
CA GLN A 191 9.38 -9.66 19.52
C GLN A 191 9.05 -8.44 18.66
N VAL A 192 9.11 -7.24 19.24
CA VAL A 192 8.88 -5.97 18.52
C VAL A 192 9.90 -5.80 17.39
N THR A 193 11.18 -6.04 17.65
CA THR A 193 12.24 -5.97 16.63
C THR A 193 12.00 -6.97 15.48
N ARG A 194 11.55 -8.19 15.78
CA ARG A 194 11.23 -9.19 14.74
C ARG A 194 10.08 -8.72 13.85
N ILE A 195 9.01 -8.18 14.44
CA ILE A 195 7.87 -7.62 13.69
C ILE A 195 8.34 -6.48 12.78
N ILE A 196 9.20 -5.59 13.31
CA ILE A 196 9.77 -4.46 12.55
C ILE A 196 10.51 -4.94 11.31
N TYR A 197 11.36 -5.97 11.43
CA TYR A 197 12.09 -6.50 10.26
C TYR A 197 11.17 -7.14 9.24
N VAL A 198 10.21 -7.96 9.66
CA VAL A 198 9.26 -8.59 8.74
C VAL A 198 8.50 -7.52 7.96
N GLN A 199 8.00 -6.49 8.65
CA GLN A 199 7.24 -5.40 8.02
C GLN A 199 8.11 -4.44 7.21
N ALA A 200 9.43 -4.38 7.43
CA ALA A 200 10.34 -3.61 6.57
C ALA A 200 10.71 -4.36 5.29
N ILE A 201 10.93 -5.67 5.42
CA ILE A 201 11.43 -6.53 4.32
C ILE A 201 10.31 -6.90 3.37
N TYR A 202 9.14 -7.29 3.89
CA TYR A 202 8.03 -7.77 3.06
C TYR A 202 7.61 -6.75 1.98
N PRO A 203 7.38 -5.47 2.31
CA PRO A 203 6.99 -4.49 1.30
C PRO A 203 8.04 -4.32 0.20
N LEU A 204 9.34 -4.55 0.48
CA LEU A 204 10.40 -4.39 -0.53
C LEU A 204 10.24 -5.37 -1.70
N PHE A 205 9.83 -6.59 -1.40
CA PHE A 205 9.66 -7.61 -2.43
C PHE A 205 8.25 -7.62 -3.01
N VAL A 206 7.25 -7.34 -2.18
CA VAL A 206 5.84 -7.51 -2.58
C VAL A 206 5.21 -6.19 -3.03
N ILE A 207 5.75 -5.03 -2.67
CA ILE A 207 5.25 -3.73 -3.17
C ILE A 207 6.27 -3.13 -4.12
N CYS A 208 7.53 -2.96 -3.70
CA CYS A 208 8.49 -2.22 -4.53
C CYS A 208 8.82 -2.93 -5.82
N ALA A 209 9.07 -4.24 -5.81
CA ALA A 209 9.43 -4.93 -7.04
C ALA A 209 8.31 -4.83 -8.12
N PRO A 210 7.03 -5.11 -7.82
CA PRO A 210 5.96 -4.86 -8.78
C PRO A 210 5.83 -3.39 -9.18
N CYS A 211 5.85 -2.45 -8.22
CA CYS A 211 5.73 -1.02 -8.51
C CYS A 211 6.90 -0.47 -9.34
N LEU A 212 8.09 -1.05 -9.22
CA LEU A 212 9.25 -0.69 -10.04
C LEU A 212 9.14 -1.27 -11.44
N ALA A 213 8.80 -2.56 -11.54
CA ALA A 213 8.70 -3.26 -12.81
C ALA A 213 7.52 -2.76 -13.65
N PHE A 214 6.41 -2.36 -13.02
CA PHE A 214 5.18 -1.98 -13.70
C PHE A 214 5.36 -0.80 -14.68
N PRO A 215 5.87 0.38 -14.27
CA PRO A 215 6.16 1.47 -15.21
C PRO A 215 7.20 1.10 -16.28
N ILE A 216 8.23 0.32 -15.91
CA ILE A 216 9.29 -0.08 -16.85
C ILE A 216 8.72 -0.95 -17.96
N LEU A 217 7.86 -1.90 -17.61
CA LEU A 217 7.20 -2.79 -18.58
C LEU A 217 6.19 -2.02 -19.43
N ALA A 218 5.42 -1.09 -18.83
CA ALA A 218 4.52 -0.19 -19.56
C ALA A 218 5.26 0.58 -20.65
N LEU A 219 6.39 1.23 -20.29
CA LEU A 219 7.19 2.06 -21.20
C LEU A 219 7.82 1.25 -22.34
N LYS A 220 8.20 0.00 -22.06
CA LYS A 220 8.71 -0.92 -23.08
C LYS A 220 7.63 -1.48 -24.01
N GLY A 221 6.34 -1.26 -23.69
CA GLY A 221 5.22 -1.90 -24.37
C GLY A 221 5.24 -3.43 -24.21
N ALA A 222 5.78 -3.92 -23.09
CA ALA A 222 5.85 -5.35 -22.82
C ALA A 222 4.49 -5.86 -22.32
N GLU A 223 3.84 -6.68 -23.14
CA GLU A 223 2.53 -7.27 -22.82
C GLU A 223 2.71 -8.54 -22.01
N VAL A 224 2.98 -8.38 -20.71
CA VAL A 224 3.05 -9.52 -19.79
C VAL A 224 1.65 -9.76 -19.23
N LYS A 225 0.97 -10.77 -19.79
CA LYS A 225 -0.35 -11.20 -19.32
C LYS A 225 -0.34 -11.42 -17.81
N PHE A 226 -1.39 -10.96 -17.14
CA PHE A 226 -1.58 -11.02 -15.68
C PHE A 226 -0.58 -10.23 -14.82
N PHE A 227 0.45 -9.59 -15.39
CA PHE A 227 1.40 -8.82 -14.57
C PHE A 227 0.73 -7.62 -13.90
N GLY A 228 -0.21 -6.96 -14.59
CA GLY A 228 -0.98 -5.84 -14.03
C GLY A 228 -1.83 -6.26 -12.84
N GLU A 229 -2.59 -7.33 -13.00
CA GLU A 229 -3.38 -7.94 -11.93
C GLU A 229 -2.51 -8.41 -10.76
N TRP A 230 -1.40 -9.07 -11.04
CA TRP A 230 -0.46 -9.53 -10.02
C TRP A 230 0.16 -8.36 -9.26
N ALA A 231 0.56 -7.30 -9.96
CA ALA A 231 1.12 -6.09 -9.34
C ALA A 231 0.09 -5.43 -8.42
N MET A 232 -1.15 -5.25 -8.91
CA MET A 232 -2.26 -4.70 -8.13
C MET A 232 -2.57 -5.58 -6.91
N LEU A 233 -2.72 -6.89 -7.09
CA LEU A 233 -2.95 -7.83 -5.99
C LEU A 233 -1.85 -7.72 -4.93
N SER A 234 -0.60 -7.62 -5.36
CA SER A 234 0.54 -7.46 -4.46
C SER A 234 0.44 -6.16 -3.65
N MET A 235 -0.01 -5.05 -4.26
CA MET A 235 -0.29 -3.78 -3.56
C MET A 235 -1.48 -3.86 -2.59
N HIS A 236 -2.40 -4.81 -2.74
CA HIS A 236 -3.53 -5.02 -1.82
C HIS A 236 -3.21 -5.93 -0.63
N THR A 237 -2.09 -6.66 -0.66
CA THR A 237 -1.68 -7.56 0.43
C THR A 237 -1.09 -6.95 1.72
N PRO A 238 -0.64 -5.66 1.79
CA PRO A 238 -0.04 -5.13 3.02
C PRO A 238 -0.94 -5.13 4.26
N PRO A 239 -2.24 -4.76 4.19
CA PRO A 239 -3.17 -4.91 5.32
C PRO A 239 -3.20 -6.32 5.92
N LEU A 240 -3.20 -7.34 5.05
CA LEU A 240 -3.21 -8.74 5.44
C LEU A 240 -1.91 -9.10 6.16
N VAL A 241 -0.77 -8.78 5.58
CA VAL A 241 0.53 -9.13 6.17
C VAL A 241 0.80 -8.37 7.46
N ASN A 242 0.38 -7.11 7.56
CA ASN A 242 0.45 -6.35 8.81
C ASN A 242 -0.34 -7.03 9.93
N SER A 243 -1.56 -7.44 9.64
CA SER A 243 -2.44 -8.12 10.61
C SER A 243 -1.90 -9.49 11.01
N LEU A 244 -1.50 -10.31 10.05
CA LEU A 244 -0.91 -11.64 10.28
C LEU A 244 0.40 -11.55 11.06
N SER A 245 1.25 -10.56 10.77
CA SER A 245 2.52 -10.36 11.49
C SER A 245 2.27 -10.13 12.98
N VAL A 246 1.27 -9.34 13.34
CA VAL A 246 0.89 -9.09 14.73
C VAL A 246 0.34 -10.36 15.38
N ILE A 247 -0.60 -11.05 14.72
CA ILE A 247 -1.21 -12.29 15.24
C ILE A 247 -0.15 -13.37 15.49
N LEU A 248 0.76 -13.57 14.55
CA LEU A 248 1.77 -14.63 14.62
C LEU A 248 2.87 -14.31 15.65
N CYS A 249 3.31 -13.05 15.73
CA CYS A 249 4.45 -12.66 16.55
C CYS A 249 4.08 -12.31 18.00
N VAL A 250 2.83 -11.94 18.28
CA VAL A 250 2.38 -11.54 19.62
C VAL A 250 1.57 -12.68 20.27
N PRO A 251 2.10 -13.36 21.30
CA PRO A 251 1.47 -14.56 21.86
C PRO A 251 0.08 -14.35 22.46
N SER A 252 -0.27 -13.16 22.92
CA SER A 252 -1.63 -12.85 23.41
C SER A 252 -2.64 -12.91 22.26
N TYR A 253 -2.37 -12.23 21.15
CA TYR A 253 -3.23 -12.27 19.96
C TYR A 253 -3.29 -13.67 19.37
N ARG A 254 -2.16 -14.40 19.28
CA ARG A 254 -2.15 -15.79 18.81
C ARG A 254 -3.08 -16.68 19.63
N ARG A 255 -3.03 -16.59 20.96
CA ARG A 255 -3.88 -17.40 21.85
C ARG A 255 -5.36 -17.08 21.67
N VAL A 256 -5.72 -15.81 21.48
CA VAL A 256 -7.11 -15.42 21.20
C VAL A 256 -7.60 -16.04 19.90
N VAL A 257 -6.76 -16.05 18.85
CA VAL A 257 -7.12 -16.61 17.54
C VAL A 257 -7.18 -18.15 17.56
N THR A 258 -6.25 -18.83 18.23
CA THR A 258 -6.22 -20.31 18.26
C THR A 258 -7.19 -20.93 19.26
N HIS A 259 -7.58 -20.18 20.29
CA HIS A 259 -8.43 -20.64 21.39
C HIS A 259 -9.54 -19.63 21.71
N PRO A 260 -10.38 -19.25 20.74
CA PRO A 260 -11.34 -18.15 20.90
C PRO A 260 -12.35 -18.36 22.03
N PHE A 261 -12.75 -19.61 22.26
CA PHE A 261 -13.75 -19.97 23.28
C PHE A 261 -13.18 -20.31 24.67
N THR A 262 -11.86 -20.47 24.78
CA THR A 262 -11.16 -20.75 26.05
C THR A 262 -10.28 -19.58 26.52
N ALA A 263 -10.20 -18.49 25.75
CA ALA A 263 -9.40 -17.29 26.06
C ALA A 263 -9.94 -16.43 27.22
N ALA A 264 -10.98 -16.86 27.94
CA ALA A 264 -11.62 -16.15 29.06
C ALA A 264 -10.74 -15.90 30.31
N LYS A 265 -9.41 -16.00 30.21
CA LYS A 265 -8.45 -15.67 31.28
C LYS A 265 -7.26 -14.84 30.81
N VAL A 266 -7.44 -13.92 29.86
CA VAL A 266 -6.46 -12.85 29.68
C VAL A 266 -6.62 -11.85 30.82
N ARG A 267 -5.97 -12.14 31.97
CA ARG A 267 -5.75 -11.11 33.00
C ARG A 267 -4.96 -9.99 32.34
N SER A 268 -5.52 -8.77 32.38
CA SER A 268 -4.80 -7.55 32.04
C SER A 268 -3.51 -7.49 32.86
N LEU A 269 -2.38 -7.35 32.18
CA LEU A 269 -1.11 -6.96 32.80
C LEU A 269 -1.19 -5.50 33.23
#